data_AF-A0A0C3SNJ6-F1
#
_entry.id   AF-A0A0C3SNJ6-F1
#
_cell.length_a   1.000
_cell.length_b   1.000
_cell.length_c   1.000
_cell.angle_alpha   90.00
_cell.angle_beta   90.00
_cell.angle_gamma   90.00
#
_symmetry.space_group_name_H-M   'P 1'
#
loop_
_entity.id
_entity.type
_entity.pdbx_description
1 polymer ?
#
loop_
_entity_poly.entity_id
_entity_poly.type
_entity_poly.pdbx_seq_one_letter_code
_entity_poly.pdbx_strand_id
1 'polypeptide(L)'
;MWTREEDQMIIEHVQRHGTKSWSLLAGSIPGRTGKQMRERWHNQLDPNIRKDPWTTEEDQRLLMAYQRYGSRWAEISKLFPGRTDNSIKNRWYGNVRKGTRSLEKQQGQGESMPSYSAADGTVIYGSGPVPGDAMS
;
A
#
# COMPACT_ATOMS: atom_id res chain seq x y z
N MET A 1 -4.71 11.10 -13.70
CA MET A 1 -4.91 12.05 -12.57
C MET A 1 -6.41 12.21 -12.36
N TRP A 2 -6.92 12.40 -11.14
CA TRP A 2 -8.35 12.64 -10.88
C TRP A 2 -8.61 14.14 -10.79
N THR A 3 -9.68 14.64 -11.41
CA THR A 3 -10.10 16.04 -11.29
C THR A 3 -11.01 16.25 -10.10
N ARG A 4 -11.24 17.52 -9.72
CA ARG A 4 -12.16 17.86 -8.62
C ARG A 4 -13.59 17.48 -8.95
N GLU A 5 -13.99 17.64 -10.21
CA GLU A 5 -15.32 17.30 -10.72
C GLU A 5 -15.55 15.80 -10.66
N GLU A 6 -14.55 14.99 -11.09
CA GLU A 6 -14.63 13.53 -10.97
C GLU A 6 -14.71 13.08 -9.50
N ASP A 7 -13.90 13.69 -8.61
CA ASP A 7 -13.94 13.40 -7.18
C ASP A 7 -15.30 13.75 -6.56
N GLN A 8 -15.88 14.89 -6.95
CA GLN A 8 -17.20 15.33 -6.49
C GLN A 8 -18.30 14.36 -6.92
N MET A 9 -18.27 13.87 -8.16
CA MET A 9 -19.21 12.85 -8.64
C MET A 9 -19.12 11.55 -7.82
N ILE A 10 -17.91 11.12 -7.44
CA ILE A 10 -17.71 9.94 -6.60
C ILE A 10 -18.28 10.19 -5.19
N ILE A 11 -18.02 11.36 -4.60
CA ILE A 11 -18.52 11.71 -3.27
C ILE A 11 -20.05 11.70 -3.26
N GLU A 12 -20.69 12.35 -4.24
CA GLU A 12 -22.15 12.40 -4.33
C GLU A 12 -22.77 11.03 -4.57
N HIS A 13 -22.14 10.19 -5.39
CA HIS A 13 -22.58 8.80 -5.56
C HIS A 13 -22.60 8.06 -4.23
N VAL A 14 -21.54 8.17 -3.42
CA VAL A 14 -21.48 7.50 -2.12
C VAL A 14 -22.48 8.07 -1.13
N GLN A 15 -22.72 9.38 -1.15
CA GLN A 15 -23.77 10.00 -0.32
C GLN A 15 -25.16 9.49 -0.69
N ARG A 16 -25.44 9.28 -1.98
CA ARG A 16 -26.77 8.86 -2.47
C ARG A 16 -27.00 7.35 -2.43
N HIS A 17 -25.97 6.56 -2.69
CA HIS A 17 -26.08 5.11 -2.93
C HIS A 17 -25.19 4.25 -2.02
N GLY A 18 -24.38 4.88 -1.16
CA GLY A 18 -23.37 4.20 -0.35
C GLY A 18 -22.16 3.72 -1.17
N THR A 19 -21.30 2.92 -0.55
CA THR A 19 -20.06 2.39 -1.16
C THR A 19 -20.27 1.17 -2.06
N LYS A 20 -21.50 1.01 -2.57
CA LYS A 20 -21.92 -0.11 -3.44
C LYS A 20 -22.23 0.42 -4.84
N SER A 21 -22.44 -0.51 -5.77
CA SER A 21 -23.00 -0.21 -7.09
C SER A 21 -22.18 0.80 -7.92
N TRP A 22 -20.86 0.72 -7.88
CA TRP A 22 -19.95 1.58 -8.64
C TRP A 22 -20.12 1.49 -10.16
N SER A 23 -20.71 0.40 -10.66
CA SER A 23 -21.06 0.23 -12.08
C SER A 23 -22.11 1.26 -12.53
N LEU A 24 -22.99 1.72 -11.64
CA LEU A 24 -23.96 2.77 -11.93
C LEU A 24 -23.25 4.10 -12.25
N LEU A 25 -22.19 4.42 -11.51
CA LEU A 25 -21.40 5.63 -11.72
C LEU A 25 -20.49 5.54 -12.94
N ALA A 26 -20.09 4.33 -13.36
CA ALA A 26 -19.18 4.11 -14.49
C ALA A 26 -19.71 4.72 -15.80
N GLY A 27 -21.03 4.82 -15.98
CA GLY A 27 -21.62 5.49 -17.15
C GLY A 27 -21.57 7.02 -17.11
N SER A 28 -21.28 7.62 -15.95
CA SER A 28 -21.31 9.07 -15.74
C SER A 28 -19.96 9.75 -15.89
N ILE A 29 -18.85 9.00 -15.76
CA ILE A 29 -17.50 9.55 -15.89
C ILE A 29 -16.79 8.87 -17.08
N PRO A 30 -16.72 9.54 -18.25
CA PRO A 30 -16.09 8.97 -19.44
C PRO A 30 -14.66 8.52 -19.17
N GLY A 31 -14.31 7.32 -19.63
CA GLY A 31 -12.95 6.76 -19.48
C GLY A 31 -12.61 6.25 -18.08
N ARG A 32 -13.56 6.25 -17.13
CA ARG A 32 -13.40 5.66 -15.80
C ARG A 32 -14.26 4.43 -15.61
N THR A 33 -13.69 3.44 -14.95
CA THR A 33 -14.39 2.22 -14.56
C THR A 33 -14.85 2.30 -13.10
N GLY A 34 -15.91 1.56 -12.76
CA GLY A 34 -16.37 1.46 -11.37
C GLY A 34 -15.29 0.96 -10.40
N LYS A 35 -14.36 0.11 -10.87
CA LYS A 35 -13.19 -0.32 -10.07
C LYS A 35 -12.30 0.86 -9.69
N GLN A 36 -11.99 1.74 -10.64
CA GLN A 36 -11.15 2.92 -10.39
C GLN A 36 -11.84 3.89 -9.42
N MET A 37 -13.15 4.09 -9.55
CA MET A 37 -13.93 4.95 -8.65
C MET A 37 -13.94 4.41 -7.21
N ARG A 38 -14.19 3.10 -7.07
CA ARG A 38 -14.11 2.41 -5.77
C ARG A 38 -12.73 2.59 -5.13
N GLU A 39 -11.68 2.35 -5.91
CA GLU A 39 -10.30 2.50 -5.44
C GLU A 39 -10.00 3.94 -5.03
N ARG A 40 -10.46 4.92 -5.81
CA ARG A 40 -10.32 6.36 -5.50
C ARG A 40 -11.00 6.71 -4.18
N TRP A 41 -12.23 6.22 -3.96
CA TRP A 41 -12.94 6.42 -2.70
C TRP A 41 -12.15 5.87 -1.51
N HIS A 42 -11.89 4.57 -1.50
CA HIS A 42 -11.27 3.90 -0.35
C HIS A 42 -9.83 4.30 -0.08
N ASN A 43 -9.12 4.85 -1.07
CA ASN A 43 -7.73 5.26 -0.89
C ASN A 43 -7.56 6.75 -0.57
N GLN A 44 -8.51 7.62 -0.93
CA GLN A 44 -8.28 9.08 -0.90
C GLN A 44 -9.50 9.95 -0.52
N LEU A 45 -10.73 9.56 -0.88
CA LEU A 45 -11.91 10.43 -0.68
C LEU A 45 -12.72 10.11 0.57
N ASP A 46 -12.65 8.88 1.07
CA ASP A 46 -13.35 8.50 2.29
C ASP A 46 -12.91 9.41 3.47
N PRO A 47 -13.84 10.09 4.15
CA PRO A 47 -13.52 11.03 5.22
C PRO A 47 -12.83 10.36 6.42
N ASN A 48 -12.93 9.04 6.56
CA ASN A 48 -12.23 8.30 7.61
C ASN A 48 -10.72 8.16 7.35
N ILE A 49 -10.25 8.57 6.17
CA ILE A 49 -8.82 8.51 5.81
C ILE A 49 -8.10 9.73 6.38
N ARG A 50 -7.08 9.46 7.19
CA ARG A 50 -6.23 10.50 7.77
C ARG A 50 -5.22 11.01 6.75
N LYS A 51 -5.22 12.34 6.58
CA LYS A 51 -4.33 13.07 5.66
C LYS A 51 -3.13 13.68 6.37
N ASP A 52 -3.02 13.50 7.68
CA ASP A 52 -1.90 14.01 8.48
C ASP A 52 -0.58 13.37 8.02
N PRO A 53 0.57 14.07 8.22
CA PRO A 53 1.88 13.47 8.05
C PRO A 53 2.03 12.18 8.87
N TRP A 54 2.90 11.30 8.39
CA TRP A 54 3.29 10.11 9.16
C TRP A 54 4.18 10.50 10.32
N THR A 55 3.87 9.94 11.48
CA THR A 55 4.64 10.13 12.72
C THR A 55 5.74 9.08 12.86
N THR A 56 6.76 9.37 13.67
CA THR A 56 7.85 8.43 13.97
C THR A 56 7.33 7.16 14.64
N GLU A 57 6.31 7.31 15.50
CA GLU A 57 5.67 6.20 16.20
C GLU A 57 4.92 5.28 15.22
N GLU A 58 4.26 5.86 14.21
CA GLU A 58 3.66 5.08 13.12
C GLU A 58 4.72 4.34 12.30
N ASP A 59 5.86 4.96 12.01
CA ASP A 59 6.95 4.30 11.28
C ASP A 59 7.55 3.12 12.07
N GLN A 60 7.79 3.30 13.36
CA GLN A 60 8.27 2.23 14.24
C GLN A 60 7.28 1.07 14.29
N ARG A 61 5.98 1.36 14.45
CA ARG A 61 4.93 0.35 14.41
C ARG A 61 4.89 -0.36 13.05
N LEU A 62 5.11 0.36 11.95
CA LEU A 62 5.07 -0.19 10.60
C LEU A 62 6.23 -1.16 10.39
N LEU A 63 7.42 -0.80 10.88
CA LEU A 63 8.59 -1.67 10.86
C LEU A 63 8.32 -2.98 11.63
N MET A 64 7.84 -2.89 12.87
CA MET A 64 7.53 -4.07 13.68
C MET A 64 6.42 -4.93 13.03
N ALA A 65 5.38 -4.30 12.51
CA ALA A 65 4.30 -5.00 11.82
C ALA A 65 4.81 -5.70 10.56
N TYR A 66 5.69 -5.08 9.78
CA TYR A 66 6.28 -5.71 8.60
C TYR A 66 7.18 -6.90 8.97
N GLN A 67 7.96 -6.82 10.05
CA GLN A 67 8.74 -7.97 10.54
C GLN A 67 7.86 -9.18 10.89
N ARG A 68 6.67 -8.93 11.45
CA ARG A 68 5.72 -9.99 11.83
C ARG A 68 4.87 -10.50 10.66
N TYR A 69 4.42 -9.59 9.80
CA TYR A 69 3.41 -9.89 8.78
C TYR A 69 3.93 -9.90 7.34
N GLY A 70 5.14 -9.42 7.08
CA GLY A 70 5.66 -9.22 5.73
C GLY A 70 4.81 -8.23 4.92
N SER A 71 4.67 -8.45 3.61
CA SER A 71 3.90 -7.59 2.70
C SER A 71 2.38 -7.76 2.77
N ARG A 72 1.84 -8.30 3.88
CA ARG A 72 0.39 -8.44 4.12
C ARG A 72 -0.23 -7.09 4.49
N TRP A 73 -0.28 -6.16 3.55
CA TRP A 73 -0.68 -4.75 3.78
C TRP A 73 -2.08 -4.59 4.35
N ALA A 74 -3.03 -5.41 3.90
CA ALA A 74 -4.39 -5.41 4.43
C ALA A 74 -4.48 -5.89 5.89
N GLU A 75 -3.52 -6.72 6.35
CA GLU A 75 -3.44 -7.12 7.75
C GLU A 75 -2.76 -6.02 8.57
N ILE A 76 -1.68 -5.45 8.04
CA ILE A 76 -0.96 -4.37 8.69
C ILE A 76 -1.84 -3.14 8.86
N SER A 77 -2.65 -2.76 7.86
CA SER A 77 -3.50 -1.56 7.92
C SER A 77 -4.51 -1.60 9.06
N LYS A 78 -4.93 -2.78 9.53
CA LYS A 78 -5.80 -2.93 10.71
C LYS A 78 -5.16 -2.37 11.98
N LEU A 79 -3.83 -2.28 12.03
CA LEU A 79 -3.06 -1.71 13.15
C LEU A 79 -2.92 -0.18 13.08
N PHE A 80 -3.42 0.45 12.00
CA PHE A 80 -3.28 1.88 11.75
C PHE A 80 -4.64 2.52 11.46
N PRO A 81 -5.38 2.91 12.51
CA PRO A 81 -6.66 3.59 12.34
C PRO A 81 -6.54 4.82 11.42
N GLY A 82 -7.36 4.83 10.37
CA GLY A 82 -7.39 5.91 9.37
C GLY A 82 -6.25 5.88 8.34
N ARG A 83 -5.35 4.90 8.34
CA ARG A 83 -4.40 4.66 7.25
C ARG A 83 -4.88 3.50 6.39
N THR A 84 -4.86 3.69 5.08
CA THR A 84 -5.23 2.65 4.11
C THR A 84 -4.06 1.71 3.87
N ASP A 85 -4.33 0.48 3.45
CA ASP A 85 -3.31 -0.49 3.00
C ASP A 85 -2.42 0.10 1.90
N ASN A 86 -3.01 0.89 0.98
CA ASN A 86 -2.24 1.60 -0.03
C ASN A 86 -1.30 2.66 0.56
N SER A 87 -1.76 3.43 1.56
CA SER A 87 -0.91 4.43 2.24
C SER A 87 0.24 3.77 3.02
N ILE A 88 -0.02 2.63 3.67
CA ILE A 88 0.96 1.81 4.40
C ILE A 88 2.06 1.31 3.45
N LYS A 89 1.64 0.68 2.35
CA LYS A 89 2.54 0.21 1.28
C LYS A 89 3.40 1.36 0.73
N ASN A 90 2.78 2.51 0.46
CA ASN A 90 3.50 3.69 -0.04
C ASN A 90 4.51 4.22 0.98
N ARG A 91 4.16 4.26 2.27
CA ARG A 91 5.08 4.69 3.34
C ARG A 91 6.30 3.78 3.43
N TRP A 92 6.08 2.47 3.36
CA TRP A 92 7.15 1.47 3.40
C TRP A 92 8.17 1.67 2.27
N TYR A 93 7.69 1.74 1.02
CA TYR A 93 8.57 1.88 -0.14
C TYR A 93 9.17 3.29 -0.29
N GLY A 94 8.48 4.33 0.20
CA GLY A 94 8.93 5.71 0.10
C GLY A 94 10.00 6.11 1.11
N ASN A 95 9.83 5.70 2.38
CA ASN A 95 10.63 6.21 3.50
C ASN A 95 11.31 5.13 4.32
N VAL A 96 10.59 4.07 4.71
CA VAL A 96 11.14 3.07 5.63
C VAL A 96 12.27 2.26 4.98
N ARG A 97 12.13 1.86 3.71
CA ARG A 97 13.19 1.15 2.96
C ARG A 97 14.47 1.99 2.74
N LYS A 98 14.38 3.32 2.80
CA LYS A 98 15.55 4.20 2.69
C LYS A 98 16.23 4.35 4.04
N GLY A 99 15.46 4.47 5.12
CA GLY A 99 15.96 4.48 6.49
C GLY A 99 16.67 3.18 6.87
N THR A 100 16.12 2.01 6.53
CA THR A 100 16.75 0.71 6.81
C THR A 100 18.07 0.53 6.05
N ARG A 101 18.14 0.92 4.77
CA ARG A 101 19.39 0.87 3.99
C ARG A 101 20.50 1.77 4.54
N SER A 102 20.14 2.90 5.15
CA SER A 102 21.11 3.79 5.79
C SER A 102 21.63 3.23 7.12
N LEU A 103 20.77 2.51 7.87
CA LEU A 103 21.15 1.82 9.10
C LEU A 103 22.00 0.57 8.83
N GLU A 104 21.67 -0.21 7.81
CA GLU A 104 22.45 -1.38 7.34
C GLU A 104 23.86 -0.99 6.86
N LYS A 105 24.01 0.19 6.25
CA LYS A 105 25.34 0.71 5.87
C LYS A 105 26.23 1.06 7.07
N GLN A 106 25.66 1.33 8.24
CA GLN A 106 26.42 1.60 9.47
C GLN A 106 26.75 0.33 10.25
N GLN A 107 26.04 -0.77 10.00
CA GLN A 107 26.27 -2.08 10.64
C GLN A 107 26.62 -3.09 9.54
N GLY A 108 27.90 -3.16 9.19
CA GLY A 108 28.37 -4.09 8.17
C GLY A 108 28.10 -5.55 8.58
N GLN A 109 27.09 -6.17 7.97
CA GLN A 109 27.04 -7.60 7.64
C GLN A 109 25.89 -7.86 6.66
N GLY A 110 26.20 -8.58 5.59
CA GLY A 110 25.34 -8.76 4.43
C GLY A 110 24.31 -9.87 4.62
N GLU A 111 23.04 -9.48 4.55
CA GLU A 111 21.96 -10.33 4.04
C GLU A 111 21.13 -9.49 3.08
N SER A 112 21.26 -9.79 1.79
CA SER A 112 20.50 -9.09 0.75
C SER A 112 19.03 -9.47 0.84
N MET A 113 18.19 -8.55 1.33
CA MET A 113 16.73 -8.69 1.28
C MET A 113 16.24 -8.87 -0.17
N PRO A 114 15.30 -9.81 -0.43
CA PRO A 114 14.92 -10.15 -1.78
C PRO A 114 14.26 -8.96 -2.50
N SER A 115 14.56 -8.86 -3.79
CA SER A 115 13.99 -7.82 -4.66
C SER A 115 12.59 -8.24 -5.11
N TYR A 116 11.67 -7.29 -5.23
CA TYR A 116 10.29 -7.55 -5.65
C TYR A 116 10.09 -7.10 -7.09
N SER A 117 9.48 -7.97 -7.89
CA SER A 117 8.99 -7.62 -9.23
C SER A 117 7.72 -6.77 -9.10
N ALA A 118 7.74 -5.60 -9.74
CA ALA A 118 6.60 -4.69 -9.77
C ALA A 118 5.44 -5.17 -10.67
N ALA A 119 5.66 -6.22 -11.48
CA ALA A 119 4.68 -6.71 -12.44
C ALA A 119 3.68 -7.72 -11.83
N ASP A 120 4.14 -8.54 -10.88
CA ASP A 120 3.40 -9.71 -10.38
C ASP A 120 3.52 -9.92 -8.87
N GLY A 121 4.34 -9.13 -8.16
CA GLY A 121 4.53 -9.26 -6.72
C GLY A 121 5.37 -10.46 -6.30
N THR A 122 6.03 -11.13 -7.25
CA THR A 122 6.90 -12.28 -6.99
C THR A 122 8.21 -11.83 -6.33
N VAL A 123 8.66 -12.62 -5.35
CA VAL A 123 9.93 -12.47 -4.66
C VAL A 123 11.05 -12.98 -5.56
N ILE A 124 11.93 -12.10 -6.02
CA ILE A 124 13.11 -12.47 -6.80
C ILE A 124 14.30 -12.53 -5.83
N TYR A 125 14.77 -13.75 -5.58
CA TYR A 125 16.08 -13.97 -4.97
C TYR A 125 17.15 -13.70 -6.03
N GLY A 126 18.14 -12.86 -5.69
CA GLY A 126 19.30 -12.63 -6.57
C GLY A 126 20.03 -13.94 -6.82
N SER A 127 20.69 -14.05 -7.99
CA SER A 127 21.41 -15.22 -8.48
C SER A 127 22.53 -15.67 -7.53
N GLY A 128 22.15 -16.35 -6.46
CA GLY A 128 22.99 -17.02 -5.49
C GLY A 128 22.33 -18.37 -5.19
N PRO A 129 23.12 -19.37 -4.76
CA PRO A 129 22.65 -20.74 -4.66
C PRO A 129 21.47 -20.83 -3.68
N VAL A 130 20.39 -21.45 -4.13
CA VAL A 130 19.24 -21.84 -3.31
C VAL A 130 19.73 -22.80 -2.22
N PRO A 131 19.54 -22.51 -0.92
CA PRO A 131 19.77 -23.49 0.13
C PRO A 131 18.53 -24.41 0.18
N GLY A 132 18.66 -25.63 -0.32
CA GLY A 132 17.52 -26.57 -0.30
C GLY A 132 17.75 -27.95 -0.88
N ASP A 133 18.71 -28.16 -1.79
CA ASP A 133 18.97 -29.48 -2.37
C ASP A 133 20.24 -30.11 -1.77
N ALA A 134 20.12 -30.64 -0.55
CA ALA A 134 21.01 -31.67 -0.04
C ALA A 134 20.24 -32.58 0.93
N MET A 135 20.33 -33.89 0.69
CA MET A 135 19.62 -35.03 1.33
C MET A 135 18.21 -35.23 0.74
N SER A 136 17.94 -36.21 -0.12
CA SER A 136 18.50 -37.56 -0.24
C SER A 136 18.37 -38.11 -1.65
#